data_AF-A0A9X4KS57-F1
#
_entry.id   AF-A0A9X4KS57-F1
#
_cell.length_a   1.000
_cell.length_b   1.000
_cell.length_c   1.000
_cell.angle_alpha   90.00
_cell.angle_beta   90.00
_cell.angle_gamma   90.00
#
_symmetry.space_group_name_H-M   'P 1'
#
loop_
_entity.id
_entity.type
_entity.pdbx_description
1 polymer ?
#
loop_
_entity_poly.entity_id
_entity_poly.type
_entity_poly.pdbx_seq_one_letter_code
_entity_poly.pdbx_strand_id
1 'polypeptide(L)'
;MKKFFTDNDQSAKDNYWVKDNVEQIQKYQAGDNKLWSAYSWSGPDHSAFSVIDYYDTNKLFQQNGYIKADTESMTQKGATLNQMRSETFTKIIMGAAPIDEFDRFTEKWRKLGGDDITKEVNANK
;
A
#
# COMPACT_ATOMS: atom_id res chain seq x y z
N MET A 1 -3.50 3.31 -20.96
CA MET A 1 -3.32 1.90 -21.36
C MET A 1 -4.64 1.19 -21.54
N LYS A 2 -5.50 1.09 -20.50
CA LYS A 2 -6.87 0.53 -20.58
C LYS A 2 -7.69 1.06 -21.76
N LYS A 3 -7.79 2.38 -21.92
CA LYS A 3 -8.47 3.00 -23.08
C LYS A 3 -8.04 2.42 -24.43
N PHE A 4 -6.74 2.19 -24.62
CA PHE A 4 -6.22 1.62 -25.86
C PHE A 4 -6.46 0.12 -25.98
N PHE A 5 -6.06 -0.66 -24.96
CA PHE A 5 -6.07 -2.13 -25.03
C PHE A 5 -7.42 -2.78 -24.75
N THR A 6 -8.30 -2.11 -24.01
CA THR A 6 -9.62 -2.60 -23.62
C THR A 6 -10.72 -1.90 -24.40
N ASP A 7 -10.66 -0.57 -24.48
CA ASP A 7 -11.74 0.23 -25.11
C ASP A 7 -11.49 0.52 -26.60
N ASN A 8 -10.35 0.08 -27.13
CA ASN A 8 -9.88 0.32 -28.50
C ASN A 8 -9.84 1.81 -28.91
N ASP A 9 -9.69 2.71 -27.93
CA ASP A 9 -9.60 4.15 -28.14
C ASP A 9 -8.20 4.53 -28.62
N GLN A 10 -8.09 4.78 -29.92
CA GLN A 10 -6.83 5.16 -30.56
C GLN A 10 -6.35 6.56 -30.14
N SER A 11 -7.25 7.46 -29.72
CA SER A 11 -6.88 8.81 -29.25
C SER A 11 -6.01 8.77 -27.99
N ALA A 12 -6.01 7.65 -27.26
CA ALA A 12 -5.09 7.45 -26.15
C ALA A 12 -3.61 7.63 -26.55
N LYS A 13 -3.25 7.38 -27.82
CA LYS A 13 -1.90 7.59 -28.36
C LYS A 13 -1.54 9.05 -28.65
N ASP A 14 -2.49 9.99 -28.53
CA ASP A 14 -2.20 11.42 -28.67
C ASP A 14 -1.33 11.91 -27.50
N ASN A 15 -1.42 11.25 -26.34
CA ASN A 15 -0.46 11.42 -25.27
C ASN A 15 0.83 10.64 -25.57
N TYR A 16 1.94 11.37 -25.73
CA TYR A 16 3.25 10.80 -26.05
C TYR A 16 3.67 9.66 -25.13
N TRP A 17 3.48 9.79 -23.82
CA TRP A 17 3.84 8.76 -22.83
C TRP A 17 2.99 7.50 -22.95
N VAL A 18 1.71 7.66 -23.34
CA VAL A 18 0.84 6.51 -23.58
C VAL A 18 1.22 5.82 -24.88
N LYS A 19 1.53 6.59 -25.92
CA LYS A 19 1.96 6.06 -27.22
C LYS A 19 3.19 5.18 -27.10
N ASP A 20 4.25 5.68 -26.47
CA ASP A 20 5.52 4.95 -26.30
C ASP A 20 5.31 3.62 -25.54
N ASN A 21 4.60 3.66 -24.42
CA ASN A 21 4.29 2.44 -23.67
C ASN A 21 3.44 1.44 -24.48
N VAL A 22 2.44 1.91 -25.22
CA VAL A 22 1.63 1.04 -26.10
C VAL A 22 2.52 0.37 -27.15
N GLU A 23 3.40 1.11 -27.82
CA GLU A 23 4.29 0.55 -28.84
C GLU A 23 5.26 -0.49 -28.25
N GLN A 24 5.82 -0.24 -27.07
CA GLN A 24 6.70 -1.19 -26.39
C GLN A 24 5.95 -2.46 -25.98
N ILE A 25 4.73 -2.33 -25.47
CA ILE A 25 3.88 -3.48 -25.10
C ILE A 25 3.49 -4.30 -26.34
N GLN A 26 3.12 -3.64 -27.43
CA GLN A 26 2.80 -4.34 -28.69
C GLN A 26 4.02 -5.12 -29.22
N LYS A 27 5.23 -4.55 -29.14
CA LYS A 27 6.47 -5.26 -29.52
C LYS A 27 6.77 -6.44 -28.60
N TYR A 28 6.57 -6.28 -27.29
CA TYR A 28 6.71 -7.38 -26.34
C TYR A 28 5.73 -8.52 -26.65
N GLN A 29 4.45 -8.20 -26.88
CA GLN A 29 3.43 -9.18 -27.27
C GLN A 29 3.74 -9.85 -28.61
N ALA A 30 4.44 -9.17 -29.51
CA ALA A 30 4.95 -9.72 -30.77
C ALA A 30 6.22 -10.57 -30.62
N GLY A 31 6.74 -10.76 -29.40
CA GLY A 31 7.86 -11.66 -29.09
C GLY A 31 9.19 -10.97 -28.79
N ASP A 32 9.25 -9.63 -28.75
CA ASP A 32 10.46 -8.93 -28.30
C ASP A 32 10.56 -8.96 -26.77
N ASN A 33 11.10 -10.06 -26.24
CA ASN A 33 11.23 -10.31 -24.81
C ASN A 33 12.10 -9.29 -24.06
N LYS A 34 12.84 -8.42 -24.76
CA LYS A 34 13.62 -7.34 -24.15
C LYS A 34 12.74 -6.25 -23.53
N LEU A 35 11.47 -6.18 -23.93
CA LEU A 35 10.50 -5.18 -23.49
C LEU A 35 9.57 -5.67 -22.37
N TRP A 36 9.94 -6.76 -21.68
CA TRP A 36 9.19 -7.30 -20.55
C TRP A 36 8.97 -6.29 -19.41
N SER A 37 9.92 -5.37 -19.18
CA SER A 37 9.78 -4.34 -18.16
C SER A 37 8.62 -3.37 -18.46
N ALA A 38 8.46 -2.96 -19.72
CA ALA A 38 7.37 -2.10 -20.15
C ALA A 38 6.00 -2.79 -19.96
N TYR A 39 5.94 -4.09 -20.27
CA TYR A 39 4.75 -4.92 -20.04
C TYR A 39 4.43 -5.06 -18.55
N SER A 40 5.42 -5.45 -17.73
CA SER A 40 5.23 -5.63 -16.29
C SER A 40 4.83 -4.34 -15.58
N TRP A 41 5.26 -3.19 -16.09
CA TRP A 41 4.85 -1.90 -15.56
C TRP A 41 3.42 -1.51 -15.98
N SER A 42 3.11 -1.57 -17.28
CA SER A 42 1.94 -0.88 -17.85
C SER A 42 1.08 -1.71 -18.81
N GLY A 43 1.34 -3.02 -18.89
CA GLY A 43 0.57 -3.98 -19.68
C GLY A 43 -0.92 -4.02 -19.28
N PRO A 44 -1.80 -4.47 -20.18
CA PRO A 44 -3.23 -4.49 -19.91
C PRO A 44 -3.63 -5.50 -18.83
N ASP A 45 -2.84 -6.53 -18.62
CA ASP A 45 -3.01 -7.56 -17.60
C ASP A 45 -1.68 -7.84 -16.89
N HIS A 46 -1.77 -8.48 -15.72
CA HIS A 46 -0.64 -8.95 -14.91
C HIS A 46 0.50 -7.93 -14.71
N SER A 47 0.18 -6.65 -14.80
CA SER A 47 1.10 -5.51 -14.68
C SER A 47 0.82 -4.73 -13.40
N ALA A 48 1.78 -3.90 -12.97
CA ALA A 48 1.59 -2.99 -11.84
C ALA A 48 0.35 -2.10 -12.03
N PHE A 49 0.12 -1.57 -13.24
CA PHE A 49 -1.04 -0.72 -13.51
C PHE A 49 -2.36 -1.50 -13.54
N SER A 50 -2.35 -2.76 -13.97
CA SER A 50 -3.56 -3.61 -13.90
C SER A 50 -3.98 -3.89 -12.45
N VAL A 51 -3.02 -4.03 -11.53
CA VAL A 51 -3.27 -4.16 -10.09
C VAL A 51 -3.86 -2.86 -9.55
N ILE A 52 -3.29 -1.70 -9.89
CA ILE A 52 -3.82 -0.40 -9.45
C ILE A 52 -5.26 -0.18 -9.98
N ASP A 53 -5.52 -0.45 -11.27
CA ASP A 53 -6.85 -0.33 -11.87
C ASP A 53 -7.87 -1.26 -11.20
N TYR A 54 -7.47 -2.47 -10.83
CA TYR A 54 -8.29 -3.38 -10.06
C TYR A 54 -8.66 -2.80 -8.68
N TYR A 55 -7.69 -2.24 -7.95
CA TYR A 55 -7.94 -1.60 -6.65
C TYR A 55 -8.87 -0.39 -6.77
N ASP A 56 -8.68 0.45 -7.78
CA ASP A 56 -9.50 1.65 -8.02
C ASP A 56 -10.94 1.27 -8.43
N THR A 57 -11.07 0.41 -9.46
CA THR A 57 -12.37 -0.03 -10.00
C THR A 57 -13.23 -0.73 -8.94
N ASN A 58 -12.60 -1.54 -8.08
CA ASN A 58 -13.30 -2.28 -7.03
C ASN A 58 -13.37 -1.52 -5.69
N LYS A 59 -12.91 -0.26 -5.65
CA LYS A 59 -12.89 0.58 -4.43
C LYS A 59 -12.20 -0.11 -3.24
N LEU A 60 -11.12 -0.82 -3.51
CA LEU A 60 -10.33 -1.55 -2.52
C LEU A 60 -9.21 -0.71 -1.93
N PHE A 61 -8.95 0.47 -2.49
CA PHE A 61 -7.92 1.37 -1.96
C PHE A 61 -8.40 2.07 -0.69
N GLN A 62 -7.83 1.68 0.44
CA GLN A 62 -8.04 2.36 1.72
C GLN A 62 -6.91 3.37 1.94
N GLN A 63 -7.22 4.66 1.85
CA GLN A 63 -6.26 5.71 2.18
C GLN A 63 -5.95 5.71 3.68
N ASN A 64 -4.68 5.94 4.01
CA ASN A 64 -4.30 6.24 5.38
C ASN A 64 -4.98 7.54 5.81
N GLY A 65 -5.76 7.50 6.90
CA GLY A 65 -6.49 8.65 7.43
C GLY A 65 -5.59 9.68 8.12
N TYR A 66 -4.28 9.43 8.23
CA TYR A 66 -3.30 10.36 8.78
C TYR A 66 -2.01 10.32 7.95
N ILE A 67 -1.77 11.40 7.19
CA ILE A 67 -0.62 11.54 6.27
C ILE A 67 0.30 12.71 6.65
N LYS A 68 0.14 13.25 7.87
CA LYS A 68 0.94 14.35 8.40
C LYS A 68 2.20 13.80 9.09
N ALA A 69 3.12 14.70 9.45
CA ALA A 69 4.29 14.36 10.24
C ALA A 69 3.90 13.78 11.60
N ASP A 70 4.77 12.97 12.19
CA ASP A 70 4.55 12.37 13.51
C ASP A 70 4.15 13.40 14.56
N THR A 71 3.21 13.03 15.42
CA THR A 71 2.82 13.84 16.56
C THR A 71 3.91 13.85 17.63
N GLU A 72 3.79 14.74 18.61
CA GLU A 72 4.75 14.81 19.73
C GLU A 72 4.82 13.47 20.48
N SER A 73 3.67 12.90 20.83
CA SER A 73 3.63 11.61 21.55
C SER A 73 4.14 10.45 20.68
N MET A 74 3.91 10.47 19.36
CA MET A 74 4.50 9.49 18.45
C MET A 74 6.02 9.54 18.49
N THR A 75 6.60 10.74 18.40
CA THR A 75 8.06 10.93 18.43
C THR A 75 8.65 10.47 19.77
N GLN A 76 8.00 10.81 20.88
CA GLN A 76 8.54 10.51 22.21
C GLN A 76 8.34 9.06 22.65
N LYS A 77 7.22 8.42 22.27
CA LYS A 77 6.81 7.10 22.79
C LYS A 77 6.84 5.98 21.75
N GLY A 78 6.89 6.33 20.47
CA GLY A 78 6.72 5.39 19.36
C GLY A 78 7.69 4.21 19.40
N ALA A 79 8.99 4.45 19.65
CA ALA A 79 9.99 3.39 19.72
C ALA A 79 9.67 2.35 20.82
N THR A 80 9.32 2.81 22.02
CA THR A 80 8.95 1.94 23.14
C THR A 80 7.67 1.17 22.87
N LEU A 81 6.64 1.83 22.33
CA LEU A 81 5.38 1.20 21.98
C LEU A 81 5.55 0.14 20.89
N ASN A 82 6.37 0.43 19.86
CA ASN A 82 6.68 -0.51 18.78
C ASN A 82 7.47 -1.72 19.27
N GLN A 83 8.47 -1.53 20.12
CA GLN A 83 9.24 -2.63 20.72
C GLN A 83 8.33 -3.57 21.50
N MET A 84 7.50 -3.02 22.40
CA MET A 84 6.55 -3.80 23.19
C MET A 84 5.57 -4.58 22.30
N ARG A 85 5.05 -3.96 21.24
CA ARG A 85 4.19 -4.64 20.26
C ARG A 85 4.91 -5.81 19.61
N SER A 86 6.11 -5.58 19.08
CA SER A 86 6.89 -6.62 18.39
C SER A 86 7.20 -7.80 19.29
N GLU A 87 7.59 -7.55 20.55
CA GLU A 87 7.87 -8.60 21.53
C GLU A 87 6.63 -9.42 21.87
N THR A 88 5.51 -8.76 22.19
CA THR A 88 4.26 -9.46 22.54
C THR A 88 3.75 -10.28 21.36
N PHE A 89 3.72 -9.70 20.16
CA PHE A 89 3.16 -10.36 18.98
C PHE A 89 4.03 -11.55 18.58
N THR A 90 5.35 -11.42 18.65
CA THR A 90 6.29 -12.53 18.40
C THR A 90 6.04 -13.68 19.38
N LYS A 91 5.90 -13.39 20.67
CA LYS A 91 5.61 -14.43 21.68
C LYS A 91 4.29 -15.16 21.41
N ILE A 92 3.25 -14.44 21.01
CA ILE A 92 1.95 -15.03 20.65
C ILE A 92 2.09 -15.94 19.42
N ILE A 93 2.70 -15.45 18.34
CA ILE A 93 2.90 -16.21 17.09
C ILE A 93 3.72 -17.49 17.35
N MET A 94 4.76 -17.39 18.18
CA MET A 94 5.61 -18.53 18.53
C MET A 94 4.99 -19.48 19.57
N GLY A 95 3.80 -19.19 20.09
CA GLY A 95 3.15 -19.99 21.14
C GLY A 95 3.80 -19.87 22.52
N ALA A 96 4.71 -18.90 22.72
CA ALA A 96 5.33 -18.60 24.00
C ALA A 96 4.45 -17.75 24.94
N ALA A 97 3.34 -17.21 24.41
CA ALA A 97 2.28 -16.54 25.17
C ALA A 97 0.91 -16.92 24.60
N PRO A 98 -0.14 -17.01 25.45
CA PRO A 98 -1.51 -17.23 24.97
C PRO A 98 -2.03 -16.00 24.23
N ILE A 99 -3.08 -16.18 23.42
CA ILE A 99 -3.72 -15.09 22.68
C ILE A 99 -4.26 -13.98 23.60
N ASP A 100 -4.69 -14.33 24.81
CA ASP A 100 -5.19 -13.40 25.84
C ASP A 100 -4.14 -12.34 26.27
N GLU A 101 -2.85 -12.58 25.99
CA GLU A 101 -1.80 -11.59 26.23
C GLU A 101 -1.97 -10.33 25.34
N PHE A 102 -2.72 -10.44 24.24
CA PHE A 102 -3.08 -9.30 23.39
C PHE A 102 -3.90 -8.24 24.14
N ASP A 103 -4.85 -8.64 24.99
CA ASP A 103 -5.68 -7.69 25.73
C ASP A 103 -4.84 -6.91 26.74
N ARG A 104 -3.92 -7.59 27.42
CA ARG A 104 -2.95 -6.95 28.34
C ARG A 104 -2.01 -6.01 27.61
N PHE A 105 -1.53 -6.41 26.43
CA PHE A 105 -0.75 -5.53 25.56
C PHE A 105 -1.54 -4.27 25.20
N THR A 106 -2.81 -4.41 24.83
CA THR A 106 -3.67 -3.28 24.44
C THR A 106 -3.83 -2.30 25.59
N GLU A 107 -4.14 -2.78 26.80
CA GLU A 107 -4.21 -1.92 27.99
C GLU A 107 -2.90 -1.18 28.28
N LYS A 108 -1.77 -1.89 28.19
CA LYS A 108 -0.45 -1.32 28.46
C LYS A 108 -0.03 -0.31 27.38
N TRP A 109 -0.29 -0.61 26.12
CA TRP A 109 -0.02 0.26 24.97
C TRP A 109 -0.78 1.58 25.10
N ARG A 110 -2.09 1.50 25.43
CA ARG A 110 -2.92 2.69 25.68
C ARG A 110 -2.34 3.57 26.79
N LYS A 111 -2.01 2.97 27.94
CA LYS A 111 -1.44 3.68 29.11
C LYS A 111 -0.08 4.31 28.86
N LEU A 112 0.76 3.72 28.00
CA LEU A 112 2.13 4.20 27.75
C LEU A 112 2.24 5.32 26.70
N GLY A 113 1.11 5.75 26.13
CA GLY A 113 1.06 6.86 25.16
C GLY A 113 0.19 6.57 23.94
N GLY A 114 -0.35 5.36 23.83
CA GLY A 114 -1.25 5.00 22.74
C GLY A 114 -2.54 5.82 22.70
N ASP A 115 -3.11 6.15 23.86
CA ASP A 115 -4.29 7.01 23.94
C ASP A 115 -3.98 8.45 23.50
N ASP A 116 -2.81 8.97 23.87
CA ASP A 116 -2.40 10.33 23.51
C ASP A 116 -2.15 10.44 22.01
N ILE A 117 -1.40 9.48 21.44
CA ILE A 117 -1.21 9.35 19.98
C ILE A 117 -2.56 9.28 19.26
N THR A 118 -3.49 8.47 19.77
CA THR A 118 -4.82 8.31 19.15
C THR A 118 -5.61 9.62 19.17
N LYS A 119 -5.57 10.37 20.27
CA LYS A 119 -6.23 11.68 20.38
C LYS A 119 -5.60 12.70 19.44
N GLU A 120 -4.27 12.80 19.44
CA GLU A 120 -3.52 13.75 18.61
C GLU A 120 -3.77 13.52 17.11
N VAL A 121 -3.75 12.27 16.65
CA VAL A 121 -4.06 11.92 15.26
C VAL A 121 -5.48 12.33 14.88
N ASN A 122 -6.47 12.02 15.72
CA ASN A 122 -7.87 12.31 15.43
C ASN A 122 -8.19 13.81 15.51
N ALA A 123 -7.52 14.57 16.38
CA ALA A 123 -7.64 16.02 16.45
C ALA A 123 -7.04 16.71 15.22
N ASN A 124 -6.08 16.06 14.56
CA ASN A 124 -5.36 16.57 13.39
C ASN A 124 -5.73 15.85 12.08
N LYS A 125 -6.92 15.23 11.99
CA LYS A 125 -7.43 14.69 10.72
C LYS A 125 -7.69 15.80 9.68
#